data_AF-U2ULB6-F1
#
_entry.id   AF-U2ULB6-F1
#
_cell.length_a   1.000
_cell.length_b   1.000
_cell.length_c   1.000
_cell.angle_alpha   90.00
_cell.angle_beta   90.00
_cell.angle_gamma   90.00
#
_symmetry.space_group_name_H-M   'P 1'
#
loop_
_entity.id
_entity.type
_entity.pdbx_description
1 polymer ?
#
loop_
_entity_poly.entity_id
_entity_poly.type
_entity_poly.pdbx_seq_one_letter_code
_entity_poly.pdbx_strand_id
1 'polypeptide(L)'
;MKLYTKRLKEERIFQSMSRKGNCLDNSVMENFFGLLKQEIYYGRIYHSYEELKMAIEKHIVYYNEHRIKESIGWLSPAQYRRRPSCIIKAQKSLFYAFRSNFLGALHWQLEFLFCKESLGT
;
A
#
# COMPACT_ATOMS: atom_id res chain seq x y z
N MET A 1 -0.43 21.72 -14.29
CA MET A 1 0.21 20.84 -13.29
C MET A 1 0.41 21.44 -11.89
N LYS A 2 0.39 22.78 -11.68
CA LYS A 2 0.69 23.39 -10.37
C LYS A 2 -0.36 23.12 -9.28
N LEU A 3 -1.63 22.91 -9.64
CA LEU A 3 -2.73 22.74 -8.68
C LEU A 3 -2.60 21.48 -7.82
N TYR A 4 -2.35 20.33 -8.46
CA TYR A 4 -2.22 19.03 -7.77
C TYR A 4 -1.00 19.01 -6.85
N THR A 5 0.16 19.46 -7.35
CA THR A 5 1.39 19.48 -6.55
C THR A 5 1.34 20.49 -5.40
N LYS A 6 0.61 21.59 -5.56
CA LYS A 6 0.35 22.56 -4.48
C LYS A 6 -0.50 21.93 -3.38
N ARG A 7 -1.61 21.27 -3.74
CA ARG A 7 -2.48 20.58 -2.76
C ARG A 7 -1.72 19.52 -1.98
N LEU A 8 -0.88 18.71 -2.64
CA LEU A 8 -0.06 17.72 -1.93
C LEU A 8 0.92 18.35 -0.94
N LYS A 9 1.51 19.50 -1.27
CA LYS A 9 2.37 20.24 -0.34
C LYS A 9 1.58 20.79 0.86
N GLU A 10 0.38 21.32 0.62
CA GLU A 10 -0.52 21.80 1.68
C GLU A 10 -0.89 20.67 2.66
N GLU A 11 -1.16 19.47 2.13
CA GLU A 11 -1.46 18.26 2.91
C GLU A 11 -0.21 17.52 3.45
N ARG A 12 1.00 18.09 3.24
CA ARG A 12 2.29 17.49 3.64
C ARG A 12 2.53 16.08 3.07
N ILE A 13 2.01 15.81 1.88
CA ILE A 13 2.21 14.56 1.14
C ILE A 13 3.40 14.73 0.19
N PHE A 14 4.46 13.98 0.43
CA PHE A 14 5.64 13.96 -0.42
C PHE A 14 5.45 12.97 -1.58
N GLN A 15 5.59 13.46 -2.81
CA GLN A 15 5.52 12.62 -4.00
C GLN A 15 6.83 11.85 -4.15
N SER A 16 6.75 10.53 -4.13
CA SER A 16 7.83 9.64 -4.55
C SER A 16 7.58 9.24 -6.00
N MET A 17 8.40 9.74 -6.91
CA MET A 17 8.32 9.40 -8.33
C MET A 17 9.52 8.55 -8.70
N SER A 18 9.26 7.32 -9.17
CA SER A 18 10.31 6.44 -9.67
C SER A 18 10.92 6.99 -10.96
N ARG A 19 12.18 6.61 -11.24
CA ARG A 19 12.84 6.98 -12.49
C ARG A 19 12.04 6.47 -13.68
N LYS A 20 12.00 7.25 -14.76
CA LYS A 20 11.33 6.87 -16.02
C LYS A 20 11.87 5.50 -16.47
N GLY A 21 10.97 4.54 -16.69
CA GLY A 21 11.32 3.16 -17.05
C GLY A 21 11.26 2.14 -15.91
N ASN A 22 11.02 2.55 -14.65
CA ASN A 22 10.77 1.62 -13.55
C ASN A 22 9.26 1.30 -13.44
N CYS A 23 8.82 0.20 -14.06
CA CYS A 23 7.41 -0.24 -14.04
C CYS A 23 7.05 -1.08 -12.80
N LEU A 24 8.04 -1.53 -12.01
CA LEU A 24 7.81 -2.44 -10.90
C LEU A 24 6.90 -1.82 -9.83
N ASP A 25 7.06 -0.53 -9.57
CA ASP A 25 6.23 0.19 -8.58
C ASP A 25 4.78 0.35 -9.04
N ASN A 26 4.53 0.37 -10.35
CA ASN A 26 3.18 0.48 -10.91
C ASN A 26 2.49 -0.88 -11.09
N SER A 27 3.27 -1.97 -11.19
CA SER A 27 2.77 -3.32 -11.50
C SER A 27 1.63 -3.79 -10.58
N VAL A 28 1.67 -3.43 -9.29
CA VAL A 28 0.63 -3.80 -8.32
C VAL A 28 -0.70 -3.11 -8.64
N MET A 29 -0.67 -1.83 -8.99
CA MET A 29 -1.86 -1.07 -9.37
C MET A 29 -2.39 -1.49 -10.73
N GLU A 30 -1.50 -1.79 -11.70
CA GLU A 30 -1.89 -2.35 -12.99
C GLU A 30 -2.63 -3.68 -12.84
N ASN A 31 -2.11 -4.57 -11.98
CA ASN A 31 -2.77 -5.83 -11.66
C ASN A 31 -4.17 -5.61 -11.07
N PHE A 32 -4.31 -4.69 -10.11
CA PHE A 32 -5.61 -4.32 -9.55
C PHE A 32 -6.60 -3.87 -10.63
N PHE A 33 -6.20 -2.96 -11.52
CA PHE A 33 -7.07 -2.49 -12.60
C PHE A 33 -7.42 -3.56 -13.62
N GLY A 34 -6.48 -4.48 -13.92
CA GLY A 34 -6.76 -5.64 -14.77
C GLY A 34 -7.87 -6.51 -14.18
N LEU A 35 -7.76 -6.84 -12.90
CA LEU A 35 -8.76 -7.64 -12.19
C LEU A 35 -10.11 -6.94 -12.08
N LEU A 36 -10.12 -5.65 -11.75
CA LEU A 36 -11.36 -4.86 -11.70
C LEU A 36 -12.08 -4.93 -13.05
N LYS A 37 -11.37 -4.70 -14.15
CA LYS A 37 -11.97 -4.78 -15.49
C LYS A 37 -12.50 -6.18 -15.79
N GLN A 38 -11.75 -7.22 -15.44
CA GLN A 38 -12.15 -8.60 -15.66
C GLN A 38 -13.38 -9.02 -14.85
N GLU A 39 -13.44 -8.65 -13.58
CA GLU A 39 -14.46 -9.13 -12.65
C GLU A 39 -15.77 -8.31 -12.73
N ILE A 40 -15.70 -7.00 -12.99
CA ILE A 40 -16.90 -6.14 -12.97
C ILE A 40 -17.19 -5.39 -14.28
N TYR A 41 -16.23 -5.20 -15.17
CA TYR A 41 -16.44 -4.37 -16.36
C TYR A 41 -16.76 -5.21 -17.60
N TYR A 42 -15.96 -6.23 -17.90
CA TYR A 42 -16.15 -7.05 -19.09
C TYR A 42 -17.40 -7.92 -18.96
N GLY A 43 -18.21 -7.95 -20.03
CA GLY A 43 -19.45 -8.74 -20.08
C GLY A 43 -20.64 -8.12 -19.34
N ARG A 44 -20.54 -6.88 -18.86
CA ARG A 44 -21.64 -6.15 -18.23
C ARG A 44 -21.91 -4.84 -18.95
N ILE A 45 -23.19 -4.47 -19.02
CA ILE A 45 -23.65 -3.18 -19.53
C ILE A 45 -24.12 -2.38 -18.32
N TYR A 46 -23.59 -1.16 -18.17
CA TYR A 46 -24.02 -0.20 -17.17
C TYR A 46 -24.82 0.90 -17.86
N HIS A 47 -25.98 1.23 -17.33
CA HIS A 47 -26.91 2.18 -17.94
C HIS A 47 -26.77 3.60 -17.36
N SER A 48 -26.02 3.75 -16.27
CA SER A 48 -25.72 5.04 -15.65
C SER A 48 -24.33 5.09 -15.05
N TYR A 49 -23.83 6.31 -14.85
CA TYR A 49 -22.58 6.53 -14.11
C TYR A 49 -22.70 6.05 -12.66
N GLU A 50 -23.84 6.30 -12.03
CA GLU A 50 -24.13 5.94 -10.65
C GLU A 50 -24.09 4.42 -10.44
N GLU A 51 -24.63 3.66 -11.39
CA GLU A 51 -24.59 2.20 -11.36
C GLU A 51 -23.16 1.67 -11.43
N LEU A 52 -22.36 2.18 -12.37
CA LEU A 52 -20.94 1.81 -12.48
C LEU A 52 -20.15 2.22 -11.23
N LYS A 53 -20.39 3.42 -10.70
CA LYS A 53 -19.76 3.92 -9.47
C LYS A 53 -20.04 2.98 -8.30
N MET A 54 -21.31 2.61 -8.09
CA MET A 54 -21.69 1.68 -7.03
C MET A 54 -21.04 0.30 -7.20
N ALA A 55 -20.95 -0.20 -8.44
CA ALA A 55 -20.28 -1.47 -8.73
C ALA A 55 -18.78 -1.42 -8.39
N ILE A 56 -18.10 -0.33 -8.75
CA ILE A 56 -16.69 -0.11 -8.42
C ILE A 56 -16.49 0.00 -6.90
N GLU A 57 -17.32 0.79 -6.20
CA GLU A 57 -17.25 0.93 -4.73
C GLU A 57 -17.41 -0.41 -4.02
N LYS A 58 -18.42 -1.21 -4.42
CA LYS A 58 -18.64 -2.56 -3.90
C LYS A 58 -17.44 -3.47 -4.17
N HIS A 59 -16.87 -3.41 -5.37
CA HIS A 59 -15.69 -4.19 -5.73
C HIS A 59 -14.47 -3.83 -4.89
N ILE A 60 -14.25 -2.54 -4.58
CA ILE A 60 -13.13 -2.09 -3.73
C ILE A 60 -13.26 -2.64 -2.30
N VAL A 61 -14.47 -2.63 -1.74
CA VAL A 61 -14.75 -3.21 -0.42
C VAL A 61 -14.51 -4.72 -0.43
N TYR A 62 -15.06 -5.43 -1.42
CA TYR A 62 -14.81 -6.86 -1.62
C TYR A 62 -13.32 -7.17 -1.74
N TYR A 63 -12.59 -6.46 -2.61
CA TYR A 63 -11.16 -6.68 -2.84
C TYR A 63 -10.34 -6.52 -1.55
N ASN A 64 -10.62 -5.50 -0.76
CA ASN A 64 -9.84 -5.22 0.45
C ASN A 64 -10.20 -6.15 1.62
N GLU A 65 -11.48 -6.41 1.83
CA GLU A 65 -11.95 -7.03 3.07
C GLU A 65 -12.23 -8.52 2.94
N HIS A 66 -12.65 -8.98 1.76
CA HIS A 66 -13.20 -10.32 1.56
C HIS A 66 -12.36 -11.19 0.63
N ARG A 67 -11.62 -10.59 -0.31
CA ARG A 67 -10.86 -11.34 -1.32
C ARG A 67 -9.69 -12.09 -0.69
N ILE A 68 -9.76 -13.41 -0.68
CA ILE A 68 -8.71 -14.27 -0.16
C ILE A 68 -7.59 -14.44 -1.17
N LYS A 69 -6.34 -14.30 -0.74
CA LYS A 69 -5.17 -14.52 -1.58
C LYS A 69 -4.21 -15.51 -0.92
N GLU A 70 -3.97 -16.63 -1.61
CA GLU A 70 -3.07 -17.69 -1.15
C GLU A 70 -1.65 -17.16 -0.87
N SER A 71 -1.12 -16.29 -1.74
CA SER A 71 0.24 -15.75 -1.62
C SER A 71 0.51 -14.95 -0.34
N ILE A 72 -0.54 -14.56 0.39
CA ILE A 72 -0.43 -13.84 1.67
C ILE A 72 -0.96 -14.66 2.86
N GLY A 73 -1.04 -15.99 2.68
CA GLY A 73 -1.44 -16.94 3.70
C GLY A 73 -2.94 -17.12 3.82
N TRP A 74 -3.67 -17.11 2.70
CA TRP A 74 -5.14 -17.28 2.67
C TRP A 74 -5.89 -16.22 3.48
N LEU A 75 -5.40 -14.98 3.43
CA LEU A 75 -6.00 -13.82 4.10
C LEU A 75 -6.51 -12.81 3.09
N SER A 76 -7.42 -11.94 3.52
CA SER A 76 -7.75 -10.73 2.77
C SER A 76 -6.67 -9.66 2.92
N PRO A 77 -6.52 -8.72 1.98
CA PRO A 77 -5.55 -7.63 2.09
C PRO A 77 -5.66 -6.87 3.41
N ALA A 78 -6.87 -6.59 3.88
CA ALA A 78 -7.09 -5.90 5.14
C ALA A 78 -6.71 -6.76 6.36
N GLN A 79 -6.98 -8.07 6.35
CA GLN A 79 -6.53 -8.98 7.40
C GLN A 79 -5.00 -9.09 7.44
N TYR A 80 -4.36 -9.23 6.28
CA TYR A 80 -2.90 -9.28 6.18
C TYR A 80 -2.25 -8.00 6.73
N ARG A 81 -2.80 -6.82 6.43
CA ARG A 81 -2.31 -5.53 6.95
C ARG A 81 -2.41 -5.42 8.48
N ARG A 82 -3.45 -6.01 9.09
CA ARG A 82 -3.65 -6.00 10.55
C ARG A 82 -2.72 -6.95 11.30
N ARG A 83 -2.04 -7.87 10.60
CA ARG A 83 -1.15 -8.84 11.24
C ARG A 83 0.10 -8.14 11.82
N PRO A 84 0.52 -8.45 13.06
CA PRO A 84 1.70 -7.84 13.68
C PRO A 84 2.97 -7.97 12.83
N SER A 85 3.12 -9.11 12.14
CA SER A 85 4.26 -9.35 11.25
C SER A 85 4.32 -8.42 10.04
N CYS A 86 3.19 -7.91 9.54
CA CYS A 86 3.15 -6.93 8.46
C CYS A 86 3.55 -5.54 8.97
N ILE A 87 3.08 -5.16 10.16
CA ILE A 87 3.40 -3.89 10.81
C ILE A 87 4.91 -3.79 11.08
N ILE A 88 5.48 -4.86 11.63
CA ILE A 88 6.93 -4.93 11.91
C ILE A 88 7.75 -4.86 10.60
N LYS A 89 7.29 -5.49 9.51
CA LYS A 89 7.96 -5.38 8.19
C LYS A 89 7.92 -3.94 7.67
N ALA A 90 6.80 -3.24 7.80
CA ALA A 90 6.68 -1.84 7.40
C ALA A 90 7.59 -0.93 8.24
N GLN A 91 7.63 -1.13 9.57
CA GLN A 91 8.52 -0.38 10.46
C GLN A 91 10.00 -0.64 10.19
N LYS A 92 10.40 -1.89 9.93
CA LYS A 92 11.78 -2.22 9.52
C LYS A 92 12.14 -1.56 8.20
N SER A 93 11.25 -1.59 7.21
CA SER A 93 11.47 -0.92 5.92
C SER A 93 11.65 0.60 6.09
N LEU A 94 10.84 1.24 6.94
CA LEU A 94 11.00 2.66 7.31
C LEU A 94 12.32 2.92 8.05
N PHE A 95 12.71 2.05 8.98
CA PHE A 95 13.98 2.14 9.70
C PHE A 95 15.18 2.03 8.75
N TYR A 96 15.16 1.09 7.80
CA TYR A 96 16.21 0.96 6.78
C TYR A 96 16.23 2.17 5.82
N ALA A 97 15.06 2.66 5.40
CA ALA A 97 14.96 3.86 4.56
C ALA A 97 15.47 5.13 5.29
N PHE A 98 15.24 5.21 6.60
CA PHE A 98 15.78 6.29 7.44
C PHE A 98 17.30 6.17 7.59
N ARG A 99 17.82 4.95 7.79
CA ARG A 99 19.26 4.67 7.89
C ARG A 99 20.01 4.96 6.59
N SER A 100 19.42 4.74 5.41
CA SER A 100 20.04 5.06 4.12
C SER A 100 20.15 6.56 3.84
N ASN A 101 19.30 7.39 4.46
CA ASN A 101 19.39 8.86 4.38
C ASN A 101 20.28 9.48 5.47
N PHE A 102 20.87 8.66 6.35
CA PHE A 102 21.70 9.09 7.49
C PHE A 102 23.13 8.54 7.45
N LEU A 103 23.62 8.11 6.28
CA LEU A 103 25.02 7.69 6.08
C LEU A 103 26.04 8.85 6.09
N GLY A 104 25.69 9.98 6.72
CA GLY A 104 26.58 11.13 6.93
C GLY A 104 26.90 11.45 8.40
N ALA A 105 26.20 10.86 9.37
CA ALA A 105 26.44 11.14 10.80
C ALA A 105 26.88 9.87 11.50
N LEU A 106 28.20 9.66 11.50
CA LEU A 106 28.90 8.59 12.21
C LEU A 106 28.46 8.49 13.69
N HIS A 107 28.25 7.24 14.13
CA HIS A 107 28.99 6.68 15.28
C HIS A 107 28.53 6.89 16.74
N TRP A 108 27.35 7.42 17.06
CA TRP A 108 26.81 7.38 18.45
C TRP A 108 25.28 7.28 18.36
N GLN A 109 24.52 6.29 18.87
CA GLN A 109 24.69 5.29 19.91
C GLN A 109 24.01 3.97 19.46
N LEU A 110 24.73 2.87 19.59
CA LEU A 110 24.15 1.54 19.81
C LEU A 110 23.33 1.58 21.11
N GLU A 111 22.27 0.75 21.18
CA GLU A 111 21.46 0.50 22.38
C GLU A 111 20.48 1.60 22.79
N PHE A 112 19.28 1.55 22.24
CA PHE A 112 18.09 1.82 23.04
C PHE A 112 17.11 0.65 22.90
N LEU A 113 17.30 -0.30 23.82
CA LEU A 113 16.30 -1.16 24.44
C LEU A 113 14.84 -0.76 24.11
N PHE A 114 14.04 -1.69 23.54
CA PHE A 114 12.69 -2.01 24.07
C PHE A 114 11.92 -3.10 23.30
N CYS A 115 12.40 -3.66 22.19
CA CYS A 115 11.65 -4.71 21.47
C CYS A 115 12.15 -6.12 21.84
N LYS A 116 12.27 -6.41 23.13
CA LYS A 116 12.55 -7.76 23.65
C LYS A 116 11.59 -8.25 24.75
N GLU A 117 10.57 -7.48 25.15
CA GLU A 117 9.71 -7.83 26.31
C GLU A 117 8.22 -8.07 26.05
N SER A 118 7.71 -8.04 24.81
CA SER A 118 6.24 -8.12 24.60
C SER A 118 5.74 -9.39 23.89
N LEU A 119 6.51 -10.48 23.88
CA LEU A 119 6.02 -11.82 23.52
C LEU A 119 6.07 -12.79 24.72
N GLY A 120 5.76 -12.26 25.90
CA GLY A 120 5.44 -13.05 27.10
C GLY A 120 3.92 -13.22 27.22
N THR A 121 3.38 -14.19 26.50
CA THR A 121 2.26 -15.07 26.92
C THR A 121 2.16 -16.21 25.91
#